data_AF-A0A3L6JPJ6-F1
#
_entry.id   AF-A0A3L6JPJ6-F1
#
_cell.length_a   1.000
_cell.length_b   1.000
_cell.length_c   1.000
_cell.angle_alpha   90.00
_cell.angle_beta   90.00
_cell.angle_gamma   90.00
#
_symmetry.space_group_name_H-M   'P 1'
#
loop_
_entity.id
_entity.type
_entity.pdbx_description
1 polymer ?
#
loop_
_entity_poly.entity_id
_entity_poly.type
_entity_poly.pdbx_seq_one_letter_code
_entity_poly.pdbx_strand_id
1 'polypeptide(L)'
;MKVRLRIDTQWLDAETKGMARLRRGYQSWEESTLRTAKEAKDLRGLRELFYSLGDRWEWNQTTGAWLAEGKPLETIGLILRMPGLKPDTERSILYAVMAYSKGFTAQFDHLGDKERIIIERNRKTGRVSCWSTTGHGAMDLLPVDLTGFGTIDDALLACHIVAQPGDHALRLELPSSRSGLLAIIQRLWNLASGSESFTLKEVGVVTADDIESKLDIDFYRYAKAVIDLERMWKELGTGAAGRVKEAISDNVPQEIEVQDRITMRKIEGLLHVLWFRPPAQQLRHVQDLRGTLESQRAPTDRERALILQVRELAESLDSVLERAKYLKWKRVMEERSYSQSE
;
A
#
# COMPACT_ATOMS: atom_id res chain seq x y z
N MET A 1 16.61 4.03 -7.72
CA MET A 1 16.70 5.50 -7.97
C MET A 1 16.97 6.20 -6.63
N LYS A 2 17.47 7.45 -6.63
CA LYS A 2 17.54 8.30 -5.42
C LYS A 2 16.69 9.55 -5.59
N VAL A 3 15.98 9.95 -4.54
CA VAL A 3 15.15 11.17 -4.52
C VAL A 3 15.50 12.05 -3.32
N ARG A 4 15.18 13.35 -3.42
CA ARG A 4 15.49 14.33 -2.37
C ARG A 4 14.34 14.44 -1.37
N LEU A 5 14.61 14.10 -0.12
CA LEU A 5 13.73 14.32 1.02
C LEU A 5 14.17 15.61 1.75
N ARG A 6 13.28 16.60 1.78
CA ARG A 6 13.45 17.83 2.56
C ARG A 6 12.83 17.65 3.94
N ILE A 7 13.64 17.91 4.96
CA ILE A 7 13.29 17.75 6.36
C ILE A 7 13.53 19.08 7.07
N ASP A 8 12.57 19.49 7.90
CA ASP A 8 12.73 20.61 8.81
C ASP A 8 13.80 20.30 9.88
N THR A 9 14.78 21.19 10.05
CA THR A 9 15.91 20.93 10.96
C THR A 9 15.48 20.84 12.43
N GLN A 10 14.52 21.67 12.88
CA GLN A 10 14.02 21.61 14.26
C GLN A 10 13.26 20.30 14.50
N TRP A 11 12.53 19.84 13.49
CA TRP A 11 11.87 18.55 13.55
C TRP A 11 12.87 17.39 13.60
N LEU A 12 13.97 17.44 12.84
CA LEU A 12 15.02 16.41 12.89
C LEU A 12 15.63 16.24 14.29
N ASP A 13 15.80 17.33 15.04
CA ASP A 13 16.27 17.28 16.44
C ASP A 13 15.25 16.64 17.38
N ALA A 14 13.97 16.98 17.22
CA ALA A 14 12.88 16.33 17.95
C ALA A 14 12.81 14.83 17.61
N GLU A 15 13.06 14.49 16.34
CA GLU A 15 13.10 13.13 15.84
C GLU A 15 14.17 12.29 16.53
N THR A 16 15.40 12.81 16.54
CA THR A 16 16.55 12.19 17.22
C THR A 16 16.25 11.84 18.68
N LYS A 17 15.62 12.76 19.43
CA LYS A 17 15.30 12.54 20.86
C LYS A 17 14.32 11.39 21.07
N GLY A 18 13.23 11.35 20.31
CA GLY A 18 12.25 10.28 20.50
C GLY A 18 12.62 8.96 19.80
N MET A 19 13.52 8.96 18.81
CA MET A 19 14.14 7.73 18.31
C MET A 19 14.85 6.97 19.45
N ALA A 20 15.58 7.68 20.32
CA ALA A 20 16.24 7.08 21.47
C ALA A 20 15.24 6.50 22.51
N ARG A 21 14.04 7.09 22.63
CA ARG A 21 12.95 6.53 23.44
C ARG A 21 12.43 5.23 22.83
N LEU A 22 12.15 5.23 21.53
CA LEU A 22 11.66 4.05 20.81
C LEU A 22 12.67 2.90 20.80
N ARG A 23 13.98 3.20 20.66
CA ARG A 23 15.04 2.19 20.77
C ARG A 23 15.00 1.45 22.10
N ARG A 24 14.85 2.18 23.22
CA ARG A 24 14.71 1.57 24.55
C ARG A 24 13.42 0.75 24.67
N GLY A 25 12.33 1.24 24.08
CA GLY A 25 11.07 0.50 24.01
C GLY A 25 11.21 -0.83 23.26
N TYR A 26 11.87 -0.79 22.10
CA TYR A 26 12.15 -1.98 21.29
C TYR A 26 13.06 -2.98 22.03
N GLN A 27 14.17 -2.51 22.63
CA GLN A 27 15.07 -3.37 23.41
C GLN A 27 14.35 -4.07 24.57
N SER A 28 13.54 -3.33 25.33
CA SER A 28 12.74 -3.90 26.43
C SER A 28 11.74 -4.96 25.93
N TRP A 29 11.10 -4.70 24.80
CA TRP A 29 10.19 -5.65 24.16
C TRP A 29 10.91 -6.91 23.66
N GLU A 30 12.08 -6.75 23.05
CA GLU A 30 12.91 -7.86 22.55
C GLU A 30 13.40 -8.73 23.72
N GLU A 31 13.94 -8.11 24.77
CA GLU A 31 14.37 -8.80 25.99
C GLU A 31 13.21 -9.56 26.65
N SER A 32 12.05 -8.92 26.80
CA SER A 32 10.87 -9.55 27.38
C SER A 32 10.37 -10.73 26.53
N THR A 33 10.41 -10.59 25.20
CA THR A 33 9.99 -11.67 24.29
C THR A 33 10.96 -12.85 24.35
N LEU A 34 12.27 -12.59 24.30
CA LEU A 34 13.30 -13.62 24.42
C LEU A 34 13.25 -14.32 25.78
N ARG A 35 13.03 -13.58 26.87
CA ARG A 35 12.83 -14.15 28.20
C ARG A 35 11.62 -15.10 28.22
N THR A 36 10.47 -14.63 27.72
CA THR A 36 9.24 -15.45 27.66
C THR A 36 9.43 -16.69 26.80
N ALA A 37 10.16 -16.58 25.68
CA ALA A 37 10.49 -17.72 24.83
C ALA A 37 11.40 -18.74 25.55
N LYS A 38 12.39 -18.27 26.31
CA LYS A 38 13.29 -19.14 27.11
C LYS A 38 12.59 -19.81 28.28
N GLU A 39 11.58 -19.15 28.87
CA GLU A 39 10.78 -19.67 29.98
C GLU A 39 9.66 -20.64 29.52
N ALA A 40 9.42 -20.75 28.21
CA ALA A 40 8.45 -21.67 27.66
C ALA A 40 8.84 -23.12 27.97
N LYS A 41 7.98 -23.81 28.74
CA LYS A 41 8.25 -25.17 29.22
C LYS A 41 8.19 -26.24 28.12
N ASP A 42 7.45 -25.97 27.04
CA ASP A 42 7.23 -26.89 25.94
C ASP A 42 6.93 -26.15 24.61
N LEU A 43 6.79 -26.94 23.53
CA LEU A 43 6.45 -26.42 22.20
C LEU A 43 5.07 -25.74 22.17
N ARG A 44 4.16 -26.09 23.08
CA ARG A 44 2.84 -25.45 23.16
C ARG A 44 2.95 -24.03 23.71
N GLY A 45 3.76 -23.81 24.76
CA GLY A 45 4.05 -22.49 25.30
C GLY A 45 4.78 -21.59 24.30
N LEU A 46 5.73 -22.14 23.54
CA LEU A 46 6.36 -21.41 22.43
C LEU A 46 5.34 -21.02 21.35
N ARG A 47 4.44 -21.94 20.98
CA ARG A 47 3.38 -21.67 20.00
C ARG A 47 2.40 -20.59 20.48
N GLU A 48 2.00 -20.63 21.75
CA GLU A 48 1.13 -19.62 22.37
C GLU A 48 1.79 -18.24 22.38
N LEU A 49 3.10 -18.18 22.66
CA LEU A 49 3.89 -16.95 22.50
C LEU A 49 3.85 -16.46 21.05
N PHE A 50 4.19 -17.30 20.06
CA PHE A 50 4.15 -16.92 18.65
C PHE A 50 2.77 -16.41 18.20
N TYR A 51 1.68 -17.04 18.66
CA TYR A 51 0.32 -16.55 18.37
C TYR A 51 0.02 -15.21 19.04
N SER A 52 0.52 -14.97 20.26
CA SER A 52 0.34 -13.68 20.94
C SER A 52 1.09 -12.54 20.25
N LEU A 53 2.22 -12.83 19.60
CA LEU A 53 3.02 -11.85 18.86
C LEU A 53 2.33 -11.47 17.52
N GLY A 54 1.61 -12.42 16.92
CA GLY A 54 0.75 -12.22 15.75
C GLY A 54 1.46 -11.67 14.51
N ASP A 55 0.67 -11.20 13.53
CA ASP A 55 1.18 -10.67 12.26
C ASP A 55 2.07 -9.42 12.42
N ARG A 56 1.97 -8.72 13.57
CA ARG A 56 2.76 -7.52 13.85
C ARG A 56 4.18 -7.83 14.30
N TRP A 57 4.48 -9.06 14.71
CA TRP A 57 5.82 -9.47 15.13
C TRP A 57 6.88 -9.12 14.10
N GLU A 58 6.65 -9.52 12.86
CA GLU A 58 7.64 -9.40 11.79
C GLU A 58 7.88 -7.96 11.37
N TRP A 59 6.79 -7.17 11.37
CA TRP A 59 6.85 -5.74 11.16
C TRP A 59 7.66 -5.08 12.26
N ASN A 60 7.33 -5.34 13.52
CA ASN A 60 8.01 -4.77 14.68
C ASN A 60 9.48 -5.21 14.76
N GLN A 61 9.80 -6.46 14.47
CA GLN A 61 11.17 -6.96 14.45
C GLN A 61 11.98 -6.29 13.33
N THR A 62 11.41 -6.20 12.11
CA THR A 62 12.14 -5.60 10.97
C THR A 62 12.35 -4.10 11.18
N THR A 63 11.31 -3.39 11.60
CA THR A 63 11.36 -1.94 11.81
C THR A 63 12.11 -1.57 13.09
N GLY A 64 12.08 -2.42 14.10
CA GLY A 64 12.88 -2.31 15.32
C GLY A 64 14.38 -2.55 15.08
N ALA A 65 14.74 -3.58 14.32
CA ALA A 65 16.12 -3.80 13.88
C ALA A 65 16.63 -2.63 13.04
N TRP A 66 15.82 -2.16 12.08
CA TRP A 66 16.14 -0.96 11.30
C TRP A 66 16.29 0.28 12.20
N LEU A 67 15.39 0.47 13.17
CA LEU A 67 15.50 1.55 14.15
C LEU A 67 16.81 1.47 14.97
N ALA A 68 17.27 0.27 15.33
CA ALA A 68 18.46 0.09 16.15
C ALA A 68 19.73 0.62 15.46
N GLU A 69 19.86 0.39 14.15
CA GLU A 69 21.05 0.75 13.36
C GLU A 69 20.90 2.04 12.56
N GLY A 70 19.65 2.43 12.29
CA GLY A 70 19.33 3.49 11.35
C GLY A 70 19.58 4.91 11.85
N LYS A 71 19.30 5.87 10.97
CA LYS A 71 19.34 7.32 11.28
C LYS A 71 17.92 7.86 11.56
N PRO A 72 17.79 9.00 12.27
CA PRO A 72 16.49 9.65 12.44
C PRO A 72 15.86 9.97 11.09
N LEU A 73 14.56 9.67 10.90
CA LEU A 73 13.86 9.81 9.62
C LEU A 73 14.58 9.12 8.45
N GLU A 74 15.21 7.97 8.70
CA GLU A 74 15.67 7.11 7.61
C GLU A 74 14.45 6.47 6.94
N THR A 75 14.44 6.59 5.62
CA THR A 75 13.26 6.31 4.80
C THR A 75 13.69 5.50 3.59
N ILE A 76 12.85 4.57 3.18
CA ILE A 76 12.96 3.87 1.90
C ILE A 76 11.71 4.15 1.09
N GLY A 77 11.89 4.62 -0.15
CA GLY A 77 10.80 4.80 -1.10
C GLY A 77 10.49 3.52 -1.86
N LEU A 78 9.21 3.27 -2.13
CA LEU A 78 8.73 2.18 -2.98
C LEU A 78 7.72 2.76 -3.97
N ILE A 79 7.91 2.54 -5.28
CA ILE A 79 6.94 2.94 -6.29
C ILE A 79 6.19 1.70 -6.76
N LEU A 80 4.89 1.64 -6.48
CA LEU A 80 4.02 0.60 -7.00
C LEU A 80 3.29 1.09 -8.25
N ARG A 81 3.43 0.38 -9.37
CA ARG A 81 2.58 0.58 -10.54
C ARG A 81 1.27 -0.15 -10.34
N MET A 82 0.16 0.53 -10.62
CA MET A 82 -1.20 -0.01 -10.50
C MET A 82 -2.06 0.44 -11.68
N PRO A 83 -3.05 -0.35 -12.08
CA PRO A 83 -4.07 0.15 -13.00
C PRO A 83 -4.85 1.28 -12.35
N GLY A 84 -5.24 2.27 -13.15
CA GLY A 84 -6.15 3.31 -12.70
C GLY A 84 -7.56 2.78 -12.50
N LEU A 85 -8.33 3.46 -11.63
CA LEU A 85 -9.73 3.11 -11.41
C LEU A 85 -10.57 3.36 -12.68
N LYS A 86 -10.15 4.28 -13.54
CA LYS A 86 -10.74 4.52 -14.86
C LYS A 86 -9.96 3.76 -15.94
N PRO A 87 -10.60 3.29 -17.02
CA PRO A 87 -9.94 2.48 -18.06
C PRO A 87 -8.77 3.18 -18.75
N ASP A 88 -8.81 4.50 -18.84
CA ASP A 88 -7.80 5.33 -19.51
C ASP A 88 -6.77 5.93 -18.54
N THR A 89 -6.75 5.49 -17.28
CA THR A 89 -5.80 5.98 -16.28
C THR A 89 -4.83 4.90 -15.81
N GLU A 90 -3.64 5.34 -15.47
CA GLU A 90 -2.60 4.55 -14.82
C GLU A 90 -2.22 5.24 -13.52
N ARG A 91 -2.01 4.43 -12.47
CA ARG A 91 -1.71 4.94 -11.14
C ARG A 91 -0.33 4.45 -10.73
N SER A 92 0.45 5.34 -10.13
CA SER A 92 1.65 5.00 -9.39
C SER A 92 1.48 5.47 -7.96
N ILE A 93 1.84 4.64 -7.00
CA ILE A 93 1.82 4.99 -5.59
C ILE A 93 3.25 4.98 -5.10
N LEU A 94 3.76 6.15 -4.74
CA LEU A 94 5.02 6.27 -4.03
C LEU A 94 4.72 6.10 -2.55
N TYR A 95 5.10 4.96 -1.98
CA TYR A 95 5.19 4.80 -0.54
C TYR A 95 6.55 5.27 -0.06
N ALA A 96 6.60 5.94 1.09
CA ALA A 96 7.83 6.03 1.85
C ALA A 96 7.62 5.33 3.19
N VAL A 97 8.46 4.32 3.41
CA VAL A 97 8.46 3.49 4.60
C VAL A 97 9.55 4.03 5.51
N MET A 98 9.22 4.21 6.78
CA MET A 98 10.15 4.69 7.81
C MET A 98 10.31 3.63 8.89
N ALA A 99 11.48 3.60 9.55
CA ALA A 99 11.73 2.68 10.66
C ALA A 99 10.79 2.89 11.85
N TYR A 100 10.25 4.09 12.03
CA TYR A 100 9.33 4.42 13.11
C TYR A 100 8.51 5.68 12.79
N SER A 101 7.45 5.87 13.56
CA SER A 101 6.51 6.99 13.52
C SER A 101 6.43 7.68 14.88
N LYS A 102 6.24 9.01 14.92
CA LYS A 102 5.79 9.74 16.10
C LYS A 102 4.62 10.69 15.84
N GLY A 103 3.53 10.54 16.58
CA GLY A 103 2.65 11.69 16.75
C GLY A 103 3.28 12.73 17.68
N PHE A 104 2.70 13.92 17.71
CA PHE A 104 3.04 14.99 18.67
C PHE A 104 3.04 14.52 20.14
N THR A 105 2.40 13.38 20.45
CA THR A 105 2.35 12.77 21.77
C THR A 105 2.87 11.32 21.71
N ALA A 106 3.41 10.84 22.84
CA ALA A 106 3.94 9.48 22.98
C ALA A 106 2.89 8.37 22.76
N GLN A 107 1.60 8.70 22.65
CA GLN A 107 0.52 7.74 22.39
C GLN A 107 0.50 7.25 20.93
N PHE A 108 1.14 7.98 20.03
CA PHE A 108 1.22 7.66 18.60
C PHE A 108 2.61 7.20 18.17
N ASP A 109 3.53 7.03 19.12
CA ASP A 109 4.84 6.44 18.87
C ASP A 109 4.67 4.96 18.52
N HIS A 110 5.05 4.56 17.30
CA HIS A 110 5.07 3.15 16.91
C HIS A 110 6.22 2.78 15.97
N LEU A 111 6.57 1.49 15.99
CA LEU A 111 7.57 0.91 15.10
C LEU A 111 7.01 0.78 13.68
N GLY A 112 7.80 1.24 12.72
CA GLY A 112 7.43 1.37 11.32
C GLY A 112 6.38 2.44 11.06
N ASP A 113 6.53 3.15 9.96
CA ASP A 113 5.44 3.93 9.38
C ASP A 113 5.42 3.79 7.87
N LYS A 114 4.30 4.11 7.24
CA LYS A 114 4.22 4.21 5.79
C LYS A 114 3.30 5.34 5.36
N GLU A 115 3.83 6.17 4.50
CA GLU A 115 3.14 7.33 3.97
C GLU A 115 3.15 7.27 2.45
N ARG A 116 2.19 7.92 1.80
CA ARG A 116 1.99 7.72 0.37
C ARG A 116 1.70 8.99 -0.41
N ILE A 117 2.18 9.01 -1.64
CA ILE A 117 1.81 9.98 -2.67
C ILE A 117 1.20 9.19 -3.83
N ILE A 118 0.01 9.61 -4.26
CA ILE A 118 -0.71 8.99 -5.36
C ILE A 118 -0.51 9.83 -6.60
N ILE A 119 0.02 9.23 -7.66
CA ILE A 119 0.21 9.86 -8.96
C ILE A 119 -0.68 9.13 -9.96
N GLU A 120 -1.53 9.86 -10.68
CA GLU A 120 -2.38 9.31 -11.73
C GLU A 120 -2.06 9.99 -13.06
N ARG A 121 -1.84 9.18 -14.09
CA ARG A 121 -1.65 9.63 -15.47
C ARG A 121 -2.86 9.24 -16.30
N ASN A 122 -3.48 10.22 -16.94
CA ASN A 122 -4.45 9.95 -17.99
C ASN A 122 -3.68 9.61 -19.29
N ARG A 123 -3.87 8.39 -19.80
CA ARG A 123 -3.18 7.88 -20.99
C ARG A 123 -3.66 8.52 -22.29
N LYS A 124 -4.87 9.10 -22.33
CA LYS A 124 -5.42 9.79 -23.51
C LYS A 124 -4.93 11.23 -23.61
N THR A 125 -4.97 11.97 -22.51
CA THR A 125 -4.63 13.40 -22.51
C THR A 125 -3.18 13.67 -22.13
N GLY A 126 -2.47 12.68 -21.59
CA GLY A 126 -1.12 12.84 -21.06
C GLY A 126 -1.06 13.57 -19.72
N ARG A 127 -2.20 14.04 -19.17
CA ARG A 127 -2.25 14.79 -17.92
C ARG A 127 -1.79 13.92 -16.75
N VAL A 128 -0.90 14.45 -15.91
CA VAL A 128 -0.40 13.80 -14.70
C VAL A 128 -0.82 14.60 -13.48
N SER A 129 -1.57 13.98 -12.58
CA SER A 129 -2.08 14.58 -11.34
C SER A 129 -1.51 13.84 -10.14
N CYS A 130 -1.12 14.59 -9.12
CA CYS A 130 -0.47 14.07 -7.92
C CYS A 130 -1.22 14.53 -6.67
N TRP A 131 -1.58 13.59 -5.81
CA TRP A 131 -2.21 13.83 -4.52
C TRP A 131 -1.27 13.37 -3.41
N SER A 132 -0.93 14.29 -2.52
CA SER A 132 -0.31 13.97 -1.24
C SER A 132 -1.36 13.33 -0.34
N THR A 133 -0.95 12.47 0.59
CA THR A 133 -1.81 12.10 1.70
C THR A 133 -1.38 12.81 2.98
N THR A 134 -2.37 13.31 3.72
CA THR A 134 -2.24 13.69 5.12
C THR A 134 -2.60 12.50 6.01
N GLY A 135 -2.29 12.58 7.31
CA GLY A 135 -2.30 11.44 8.20
C GLY A 135 -3.62 10.68 8.24
N HIS A 136 -3.51 9.41 8.60
CA HIS A 136 -4.54 8.40 8.41
C HIS A 136 -4.97 8.19 6.94
N GLY A 137 -4.18 8.69 5.99
CA GLY A 137 -4.34 8.43 4.56
C GLY A 137 -5.40 9.28 3.87
N ALA A 138 -5.82 10.39 4.47
CA ALA A 138 -6.68 11.39 3.83
C ALA A 138 -5.95 12.02 2.64
N MET A 139 -6.63 12.22 1.51
CA MET A 139 -6.02 12.82 0.33
C MET A 139 -6.19 14.34 0.34
N ASP A 140 -5.19 15.06 -0.15
CA ASP A 140 -5.31 16.49 -0.47
C ASP A 140 -6.52 16.74 -1.38
N LEU A 141 -7.29 17.79 -1.10
CA LEU A 141 -8.45 18.18 -1.90
C LEU A 141 -8.07 18.58 -3.34
N LEU A 142 -6.88 19.15 -3.52
CA LEU A 142 -6.42 19.69 -4.80
C LEU A 142 -5.14 18.98 -5.26
N PRO A 143 -5.15 18.31 -6.42
CA PRO A 143 -3.95 17.69 -6.95
C PRO A 143 -2.94 18.73 -7.44
N VAL A 144 -1.67 18.37 -7.35
CA VAL A 144 -0.56 19.04 -8.02
C VAL A 144 -0.46 18.52 -9.46
N ASP A 145 -0.29 19.43 -10.42
CA ASP A 145 -0.08 19.06 -11.83
C ASP A 145 1.40 18.78 -12.10
N LEU A 146 1.69 17.55 -12.54
CA LEU A 146 3.04 17.10 -12.90
C LEU A 146 3.22 16.95 -14.42
N THR A 147 2.24 17.30 -15.24
CA THR A 147 2.24 17.05 -16.69
C THR A 147 3.49 17.60 -17.38
N GLY A 148 3.94 18.80 -16.97
CA GLY A 148 5.12 19.45 -17.56
C GLY A 148 6.46 18.78 -17.28
N PHE A 149 6.52 17.70 -16.50
CA PHE A 149 7.75 16.91 -16.28
C PHE A 149 7.90 15.75 -17.27
N GLY A 150 6.86 15.39 -18.02
CA GLY A 150 6.90 14.28 -18.99
C GLY A 150 6.74 12.90 -18.33
N THR A 151 7.67 12.51 -17.46
CA THR A 151 7.64 11.22 -16.74
C THR A 151 7.55 11.39 -15.22
N ILE A 152 7.16 10.31 -14.52
CA ILE A 152 7.11 10.28 -13.05
C ILE A 152 8.53 10.39 -12.48
N ASP A 153 9.48 9.67 -13.07
CA ASP A 153 10.87 9.68 -12.61
C ASP A 153 11.48 11.09 -12.74
N ASP A 154 11.25 11.77 -13.87
CA ASP A 154 11.67 13.16 -14.06
C ASP A 154 11.02 14.10 -13.02
N ALA A 155 9.75 13.90 -12.71
CA ALA A 155 9.06 14.67 -11.68
C ALA A 155 9.67 14.44 -10.30
N LEU A 156 9.96 13.18 -9.92
CA LEU A 156 10.54 12.83 -8.63
C LEU A 156 12.00 13.28 -8.49
N LEU A 157 12.76 13.28 -9.58
CA LEU A 157 14.13 13.81 -9.60
C LEU A 157 14.14 15.34 -9.50
N ALA A 158 13.18 16.02 -10.13
CA ALA A 158 13.11 17.48 -10.13
C ALA A 158 12.50 18.09 -8.85
N CYS A 159 11.60 17.36 -8.19
CA CYS A 159 10.87 17.83 -7.00
C CYS A 159 11.57 17.43 -5.69
N HIS A 160 11.07 17.97 -4.57
CA HIS A 160 11.43 17.52 -3.23
C HIS A 160 10.25 16.79 -2.61
N ILE A 161 10.50 15.62 -2.03
CA ILE A 161 9.56 15.02 -1.09
C ILE A 161 9.71 15.77 0.23
N VAL A 162 8.62 16.24 0.80
CA VAL A 162 8.61 16.96 2.07
C VAL A 162 7.82 16.14 3.05
N ALA A 163 8.46 15.80 4.16
CA ALA A 163 7.78 15.17 5.29
C ALA A 163 7.29 16.28 6.24
N GLN A 164 6.00 16.24 6.58
CA GLN A 164 5.37 17.25 7.44
C GLN A 164 5.49 16.86 8.93
N PRO A 165 5.82 17.82 9.82
CA PRO A 165 5.80 17.58 11.25
C PRO A 165 4.40 17.18 11.75
N GLY A 166 4.35 16.18 12.63
CA GLY A 166 3.19 15.90 13.48
C GLY A 166 2.16 14.89 12.97
N ASP A 167 2.04 14.69 11.65
CA ASP A 167 1.03 13.81 11.05
C ASP A 167 1.60 12.97 9.88
N HIS A 168 2.93 12.91 9.78
CA HIS A 168 3.74 12.21 8.78
C HIS A 168 3.32 12.34 7.30
N ALA A 169 2.48 13.31 6.97
CA ALA A 169 2.09 13.57 5.60
C ALA A 169 3.32 13.76 4.69
N LEU A 170 3.40 12.99 3.60
CA LEU A 170 4.38 13.18 2.55
C LEU A 170 3.77 13.99 1.42
N ARG A 171 4.45 15.07 1.05
CA ARG A 171 4.06 15.93 -0.04
C ARG A 171 5.15 16.03 -1.10
N LEU A 172 4.73 16.12 -2.35
CA LEU A 172 5.64 16.50 -3.43
C LEU A 172 5.63 18.04 -3.59
N GLU A 173 6.78 18.65 -3.35
CA GLU A 173 6.99 20.08 -3.51
C GLU A 173 7.70 20.35 -4.84
N LEU A 174 7.06 21.16 -5.68
CA LEU A 174 7.60 21.55 -6.97
C LEU A 174 8.78 22.52 -6.81
N PRO A 175 9.76 22.53 -7.74
CA PRO A 175 10.81 23.53 -7.75
C PRO A 175 10.23 24.95 -7.89
N SER A 176 10.81 25.90 -7.14
CA SER A 176 10.33 27.28 -6.96
C SER A 176 10.29 28.12 -8.25
N SER A 177 10.83 27.62 -9.35
CA SER A 177 10.86 28.29 -10.67
C SER A 177 9.54 28.20 -11.45
N ARG A 178 8.53 27.46 -10.96
CA ARG A 178 7.20 27.43 -11.57
C ARG A 178 6.28 28.49 -10.95
N SER A 179 6.09 29.59 -11.67
CA SER A 179 5.21 30.70 -11.32
C SER A 179 3.73 30.30 -11.37
N GLY A 180 2.97 30.59 -10.30
CA GLY A 180 1.52 30.32 -10.24
C GLY A 180 0.93 30.40 -8.83
N LEU A 181 -0.34 30.04 -8.69
CA LEU A 181 -1.11 30.02 -7.42
C LEU A 181 -0.44 29.13 -6.35
N LEU A 182 0.31 28.11 -6.77
CA LEU A 182 1.14 27.25 -5.92
C LEU A 182 2.30 28.00 -5.24
N ALA A 183 2.90 29.00 -5.88
CA ALA A 183 3.95 29.82 -5.28
C ALA A 183 3.41 30.68 -4.12
N ILE A 184 2.13 31.07 -4.18
CA ILE A 184 1.44 31.79 -3.11
C ILE A 184 1.16 30.84 -1.94
N ILE A 185 0.68 29.63 -2.21
CA ILE A 185 0.49 28.59 -1.18
C ILE A 185 1.82 28.26 -0.50
N GLN A 186 2.89 28.13 -1.28
CA GLN A 186 4.24 27.84 -0.75
C GLN A 186 4.80 29.00 0.06
N ARG A 187 4.54 30.26 -0.32
CA ARG A 187 4.88 31.43 0.51
C ARG A 187 4.10 31.47 1.82
N LEU A 188 2.78 31.27 1.78
CA LEU A 188 1.93 31.20 2.97
C LEU A 188 2.37 30.05 3.88
N TRP A 189 2.82 28.95 3.30
CA TRP A 189 3.33 27.81 4.03
C TRP A 189 4.69 28.08 4.67
N ASN A 190 5.63 28.69 3.96
CA ASN A 190 6.91 29.08 4.54
C ASN A 190 6.71 30.04 5.73
N LEU A 191 5.71 30.93 5.63
CA LEU A 191 5.28 31.79 6.74
C LEU A 191 4.65 31.00 7.89
N ALA A 192 3.77 30.03 7.61
CA ALA A 192 3.07 29.25 8.63
C ALA A 192 3.95 28.19 9.32
N SER A 193 4.91 27.61 8.60
CA SER A 193 5.87 26.64 9.13
C SER A 193 7.00 27.29 9.94
N GLY A 194 7.17 28.61 9.86
CA GLY A 194 8.16 29.37 10.63
C GLY A 194 9.61 28.93 10.38
N SER A 195 9.86 28.20 9.30
CA SER A 195 11.09 27.43 9.09
C SER A 195 11.81 27.90 7.84
N GLU A 196 12.95 28.56 8.04
CA GLU A 196 13.88 28.94 6.97
C GLU A 196 15.03 27.93 6.82
N SER A 197 15.16 26.96 7.73
CA SER A 197 16.25 25.98 7.76
C SER A 197 15.76 24.56 7.50
N PHE A 198 16.26 23.95 6.41
CA PHE A 198 15.96 22.57 6.06
C PHE A 198 17.24 21.76 5.82
N THR A 199 17.15 20.47 6.08
CA THR A 199 18.15 19.46 5.72
C THR A 199 17.63 18.66 4.53
N LEU A 200 18.48 18.45 3.53
CA LEU A 200 18.19 17.55 2.41
C LEU A 200 18.84 16.19 2.68
N LYS A 201 18.05 15.12 2.57
CA LYS A 201 18.54 13.74 2.58
C LYS A 201 18.23 13.08 1.25
N GLU A 202 19.15 12.25 0.79
CA GLU A 202 18.86 11.32 -0.31
C GLU A 202 18.18 10.08 0.24
N VAL A 203 17.09 9.68 -0.40
CA VAL A 203 16.35 8.47 -0.08
C VAL A 203 16.44 7.52 -1.26
N GLY A 204 16.83 6.27 -0.98
CA GLY A 204 16.75 5.19 -1.95
C GLY A 204 15.30 4.87 -2.28
N VAL A 205 14.98 4.77 -3.57
CA VAL A 205 13.66 4.41 -4.07
C VAL A 205 13.78 3.15 -4.92
N VAL A 206 13.07 2.12 -4.48
CA VAL A 206 12.83 0.88 -5.24
C VAL A 206 11.73 1.18 -6.26
N THR A 207 12.05 1.12 -7.55
CA THR A 207 11.10 1.46 -8.62
C THR A 207 10.12 0.32 -8.87
N ALA A 208 9.07 0.59 -9.65
CA ALA A 208 8.16 -0.46 -10.09
C ALA A 208 8.91 -1.57 -10.86
N ASP A 209 9.86 -1.19 -11.71
CA ASP A 209 10.68 -2.14 -12.47
C ASP A 209 11.59 -2.98 -11.56
N ASP A 210 12.13 -2.40 -10.49
CA ASP A 210 12.90 -3.17 -9.50
C ASP A 210 12.00 -4.23 -8.82
N ILE A 211 10.76 -3.87 -8.48
CA ILE A 211 9.80 -4.78 -7.83
C ILE A 211 9.32 -5.88 -8.79
N GLU A 212 8.92 -5.50 -10.01
CA GLU A 212 8.41 -6.44 -11.01
C GLU A 212 9.53 -7.32 -11.59
N SER A 213 10.72 -6.77 -11.85
CA SER A 213 11.77 -7.48 -12.59
C SER A 213 12.83 -8.14 -11.70
N LYS A 214 13.21 -7.52 -10.57
CA LYS A 214 14.25 -8.06 -9.69
C LYS A 214 13.64 -8.84 -8.53
N LEU A 215 12.58 -8.30 -7.94
CA LEU A 215 11.86 -8.98 -6.87
C LEU A 215 10.82 -9.96 -7.41
N ASP A 216 10.45 -9.89 -8.69
CA ASP A 216 9.48 -10.80 -9.34
C ASP A 216 8.12 -10.79 -8.63
N ILE A 217 7.70 -9.61 -8.14
CA ILE A 217 6.39 -9.41 -7.51
C ILE A 217 5.50 -8.59 -8.45
N ASP A 218 4.49 -9.24 -9.02
CA ASP A 218 3.55 -8.60 -9.93
C ASP A 218 2.32 -8.04 -9.19
N PHE A 219 2.52 -6.92 -8.49
CA PHE A 219 1.43 -6.18 -7.85
C PHE A 219 0.43 -5.61 -8.86
N TYR A 220 0.89 -5.30 -10.08
CA TYR A 220 0.04 -4.74 -11.12
C TYR A 220 -1.05 -5.72 -11.53
N ARG A 221 -0.69 -6.98 -11.82
CA ARG A 221 -1.63 -8.05 -12.19
C ARG A 221 -2.64 -8.31 -11.09
N TYR A 222 -2.18 -8.41 -9.84
CA TYR A 222 -3.09 -8.59 -8.70
C TYR A 222 -4.07 -7.40 -8.55
N ALA A 223 -3.57 -6.16 -8.56
CA ALA A 223 -4.43 -4.97 -8.47
C ALA A 223 -5.41 -4.88 -9.66
N LYS A 224 -4.96 -5.28 -10.86
CA LYS A 224 -5.81 -5.37 -12.04
C LYS A 224 -6.94 -6.37 -11.84
N ALA A 225 -6.64 -7.56 -11.34
CA ALA A 225 -7.65 -8.60 -11.09
C ALA A 225 -8.73 -8.14 -10.10
N VAL A 226 -8.35 -7.40 -9.05
CA VAL A 226 -9.31 -6.80 -8.10
C VAL A 226 -10.21 -5.75 -8.81
N ILE A 227 -9.61 -4.85 -9.58
CA ILE A 227 -10.35 -3.78 -10.29
C ILE A 227 -11.26 -4.36 -11.37
N ASP A 228 -10.81 -5.38 -12.11
CA ASP A 228 -11.60 -6.02 -13.16
C ASP A 228 -12.76 -6.83 -12.57
N LEU A 229 -12.57 -7.49 -11.41
CA LEU A 229 -13.67 -8.11 -10.67
C LEU A 229 -14.71 -7.07 -10.24
N GLU A 230 -14.28 -5.91 -9.72
CA GLU A 230 -15.19 -4.83 -9.33
C GLU A 230 -15.96 -4.27 -10.54
N ARG A 231 -15.27 -4.06 -11.66
CA ARG A 231 -15.89 -3.60 -12.92
C ARG A 231 -16.92 -4.61 -13.41
N MET A 232 -16.56 -5.88 -13.48
CA MET A 232 -17.49 -6.95 -13.87
C MET A 232 -18.70 -7.02 -12.93
N TRP A 233 -18.48 -6.95 -11.62
CA TRP A 233 -19.56 -6.90 -10.64
C TRP A 233 -20.50 -5.70 -10.86
N LYS A 234 -19.93 -4.50 -11.10
CA LYS A 234 -20.72 -3.30 -11.43
C LYS A 234 -21.48 -3.46 -12.75
N GLU A 235 -20.86 -3.97 -13.80
CA GLU A 235 -21.50 -4.17 -15.11
C GLU A 235 -22.67 -5.15 -15.02
N LEU A 236 -22.46 -6.28 -14.34
CA LEU A 236 -23.50 -7.27 -14.10
C LEU A 236 -24.60 -6.76 -13.16
N GLY A 237 -24.25 -5.91 -12.19
CA GLY A 237 -25.15 -5.33 -11.19
C GLY A 237 -25.94 -4.08 -11.64
N THR A 238 -25.39 -3.24 -12.54
CA THR A 238 -25.99 -1.97 -13.00
C THR A 238 -26.51 -2.00 -14.44
N GLY A 239 -26.29 -3.08 -15.21
CA GLY A 239 -26.44 -3.06 -16.66
C GLY A 239 -27.69 -3.69 -17.28
N ALA A 240 -27.90 -5.00 -17.13
CA ALA A 240 -28.76 -5.75 -18.08
C ALA A 240 -30.04 -6.36 -17.49
N ALA A 241 -30.09 -6.80 -16.23
CA ALA A 241 -31.34 -7.40 -15.69
C ALA A 241 -32.43 -6.37 -15.41
N GLY A 242 -32.12 -5.13 -15.02
CA GLY A 242 -33.15 -4.14 -14.72
C GLY A 242 -33.91 -3.66 -15.96
N ARG A 243 -33.23 -3.59 -17.12
CA ARG A 243 -33.80 -3.05 -18.38
C ARG A 243 -34.20 -4.12 -19.39
N VAL A 244 -33.66 -5.34 -19.29
CA VAL A 244 -34.10 -6.50 -20.09
C VAL A 244 -35.21 -7.29 -19.37
N LYS A 245 -35.32 -7.21 -18.02
CA LYS A 245 -36.49 -7.76 -17.31
C LYS A 245 -37.79 -7.20 -17.83
N GLU A 246 -37.89 -5.91 -18.15
CA GLU A 246 -39.14 -5.37 -18.70
C GLU A 246 -39.49 -5.89 -20.11
N ALA A 247 -38.57 -6.53 -20.82
CA ALA A 247 -38.79 -7.04 -22.18
C ALA A 247 -38.80 -8.59 -22.30
N ILE A 248 -38.26 -9.32 -21.32
CA ILE A 248 -38.09 -10.80 -21.37
C ILE A 248 -38.64 -11.48 -20.09
N SER A 249 -39.42 -10.77 -19.25
CA SER A 249 -39.75 -11.22 -17.88
C SER A 249 -40.51 -12.54 -17.75
N ASP A 250 -41.05 -13.13 -18.82
CA ASP A 250 -41.95 -14.29 -18.67
C ASP A 250 -41.24 -15.65 -18.62
N ASN A 251 -39.91 -15.73 -18.86
CA ASN A 251 -39.25 -17.02 -19.09
C ASN A 251 -38.01 -17.34 -18.23
N VAL A 252 -37.63 -16.54 -17.23
CA VAL A 252 -36.50 -16.87 -16.33
C VAL A 252 -37.01 -17.55 -15.06
N PRO A 253 -36.61 -18.80 -14.77
CA PRO A 253 -36.97 -19.48 -13.53
C PRO A 253 -36.55 -18.71 -12.28
N GLN A 254 -37.43 -18.67 -11.27
CA GLN A 254 -37.21 -17.94 -10.02
C GLN A 254 -35.95 -18.41 -9.29
N GLU A 255 -35.61 -19.70 -9.40
CA GLU A 255 -34.42 -20.29 -8.79
C GLU A 255 -33.13 -19.67 -9.33
N ILE A 256 -33.09 -19.35 -10.64
CA ILE A 256 -31.93 -18.72 -11.27
C ILE A 256 -31.76 -17.29 -10.75
N GLU A 257 -32.86 -16.54 -10.60
CA GLU A 257 -32.79 -15.17 -10.08
C GLU A 257 -32.31 -15.10 -8.62
N VAL A 258 -32.78 -16.04 -7.79
CA VAL A 258 -32.35 -16.14 -6.39
C VAL A 258 -30.86 -16.47 -6.32
N GLN A 259 -30.42 -17.43 -7.13
CA GLN A 259 -29.02 -17.86 -7.19
C GLN A 259 -28.11 -16.71 -7.65
N ASP A 260 -28.46 -16.01 -8.72
CA ASP A 260 -27.73 -14.84 -9.22
C ASP A 260 -27.58 -13.77 -8.13
N ARG A 261 -28.67 -13.46 -7.41
CA ARG A 261 -28.65 -12.46 -6.33
C ARG A 261 -27.73 -12.88 -5.18
N ILE A 262 -27.71 -14.16 -4.83
CA ILE A 262 -26.81 -14.69 -3.79
C ILE A 262 -25.36 -14.58 -4.27
N THR A 263 -25.07 -14.97 -5.50
CA THR A 263 -23.73 -14.87 -6.10
C THR A 263 -23.23 -13.42 -6.10
N MET A 264 -24.05 -12.46 -6.54
CA MET A 264 -23.66 -11.04 -6.57
C MET A 264 -23.37 -10.47 -5.18
N ARG A 265 -24.13 -10.87 -4.15
CA ARG A 265 -23.86 -10.48 -2.76
C ARG A 265 -22.56 -11.08 -2.21
N LYS A 266 -22.23 -12.32 -2.59
CA LYS A 266 -20.96 -12.94 -2.21
C LYS A 266 -19.78 -12.20 -2.83
N ILE A 267 -19.90 -11.78 -4.10
CA ILE A 267 -18.87 -10.99 -4.79
C ILE A 267 -18.72 -9.61 -4.14
N GLU A 268 -19.82 -8.93 -3.81
CA GLU A 268 -19.80 -7.67 -3.06
C GLU A 268 -19.07 -7.81 -1.71
N GLY A 269 -19.39 -8.86 -0.95
CA GLY A 269 -18.70 -9.18 0.30
C GLY A 269 -17.21 -9.45 0.11
N LEU A 270 -16.84 -10.16 -0.97
CA LEU A 270 -15.44 -10.38 -1.31
C LEU A 270 -14.73 -9.07 -1.66
N LEU A 271 -15.34 -8.19 -2.46
CA LEU A 271 -14.78 -6.89 -2.80
C LEU A 271 -14.50 -6.05 -1.54
N HIS A 272 -15.40 -6.07 -0.55
CA HIS A 272 -15.14 -5.42 0.73
C HIS A 272 -13.91 -6.03 1.44
N VAL A 273 -13.74 -7.35 1.43
CA VAL A 273 -12.54 -7.99 1.97
C VAL A 273 -11.28 -7.55 1.22
N LEU A 274 -11.32 -7.53 -0.13
CA LEU A 274 -10.18 -7.19 -0.98
C LEU A 274 -9.71 -5.74 -0.77
N TRP A 275 -10.64 -4.80 -0.59
CA TRP A 275 -10.32 -3.38 -0.41
C TRP A 275 -9.84 -3.02 1.01
N PHE A 276 -10.28 -3.77 2.03
CA PHE A 276 -10.06 -3.39 3.43
C PHE A 276 -9.18 -4.35 4.25
N ARG A 277 -8.81 -5.51 3.72
CA ARG A 277 -7.95 -6.49 4.40
C ARG A 277 -6.60 -6.63 3.71
N PRO A 278 -5.51 -6.99 4.43
CA PRO A 278 -4.23 -7.32 3.80
C PRO A 278 -4.32 -8.58 2.92
N PRO A 279 -3.51 -8.69 1.84
CA PRO A 279 -3.54 -9.83 0.90
C PRO A 279 -3.55 -11.22 1.55
N ALA A 280 -2.73 -11.45 2.58
CA ALA A 280 -2.66 -12.75 3.26
C ALA A 280 -3.99 -13.16 3.91
N GLN A 281 -4.78 -12.19 4.40
CA GLN A 281 -6.08 -12.44 5.01
C GLN A 281 -7.20 -12.59 3.98
N GLN A 282 -6.95 -12.22 2.71
CA GLN A 282 -7.94 -12.34 1.63
C GLN A 282 -7.96 -13.73 1.02
N LEU A 283 -6.82 -14.44 1.00
CA LEU A 283 -6.62 -15.68 0.26
C LEU A 283 -7.72 -16.72 0.51
N ARG A 284 -8.03 -16.96 1.79
CA ARG A 284 -9.09 -17.90 2.17
C ARG A 284 -10.45 -17.51 1.56
N HIS A 285 -10.83 -16.24 1.66
CA HIS A 285 -12.11 -15.76 1.13
C HIS A 285 -12.19 -15.89 -0.39
N VAL A 286 -11.08 -15.61 -1.08
CA VAL A 286 -10.98 -15.77 -2.54
C VAL A 286 -11.10 -17.25 -2.92
N GLN A 287 -10.36 -18.14 -2.24
CA GLN A 287 -10.37 -19.58 -2.50
C GLN A 287 -11.74 -20.21 -2.20
N ASP A 288 -12.38 -19.86 -1.09
CA ASP A 288 -13.71 -20.35 -0.71
C ASP A 288 -14.76 -19.95 -1.76
N LEU A 289 -14.72 -18.71 -2.26
CA LEU A 289 -15.63 -18.25 -3.30
C LEU A 289 -15.34 -18.92 -4.64
N ARG A 290 -14.06 -19.06 -5.00
CA ARG A 290 -13.64 -19.77 -6.21
C ARG A 290 -14.17 -21.20 -6.21
N GLY A 291 -13.94 -21.95 -5.14
CA GLY A 291 -14.42 -23.33 -5.02
C GLY A 291 -15.95 -23.41 -5.09
N THR A 292 -16.66 -22.45 -4.49
CA THR A 292 -18.12 -22.36 -4.60
C THR A 292 -18.56 -22.19 -6.04
N LEU A 293 -17.99 -21.23 -6.78
CA LEU A 293 -18.39 -20.93 -8.15
C LEU A 293 -17.99 -22.05 -9.12
N GLU A 294 -16.79 -22.61 -9.00
CA GLU A 294 -16.30 -23.69 -9.86
C GLU A 294 -17.05 -25.03 -9.62
N SER A 295 -17.64 -25.22 -8.45
CA SER A 295 -18.43 -26.43 -8.14
C SER A 295 -19.84 -26.45 -8.77
N GLN A 296 -20.27 -25.36 -9.38
CA GLN A 296 -21.59 -25.26 -10.00
C GLN A 296 -21.68 -26.13 -11.25
N ARG A 297 -22.69 -27.03 -11.29
CA ARG A 297 -22.87 -27.98 -12.41
C ARG A 297 -23.26 -27.32 -13.74
N ALA A 298 -23.96 -26.19 -13.68
CA ALA A 298 -24.44 -25.47 -14.86
C ALA A 298 -24.42 -23.95 -14.57
N PRO A 299 -23.25 -23.31 -14.61
CA PRO A 299 -23.13 -21.88 -14.30
C PRO A 299 -23.82 -21.04 -15.37
N THR A 300 -24.55 -20.00 -14.93
CA THR A 300 -25.14 -18.98 -15.82
C THR A 300 -24.03 -18.20 -16.54
N ASP A 301 -24.37 -17.47 -17.60
CA ASP A 301 -23.38 -16.64 -18.32
C ASP A 301 -22.72 -15.60 -17.40
N ARG A 302 -23.47 -15.10 -16.41
CA ARG A 302 -22.96 -14.20 -15.37
C ARG A 302 -21.95 -14.91 -14.47
N GLU A 303 -22.30 -16.10 -13.99
CA GLU A 303 -21.42 -16.90 -13.16
C GLU A 303 -20.15 -17.27 -13.92
N ARG A 304 -20.24 -17.61 -15.20
CA ARG A 304 -19.06 -17.87 -16.06
C ARG A 304 -18.14 -16.65 -16.15
N ALA A 305 -18.70 -15.46 -16.36
CA ALA A 305 -17.90 -14.23 -16.40
C ALA A 305 -17.19 -13.97 -15.05
N LEU A 306 -17.88 -14.19 -13.93
CA LEU A 306 -17.33 -14.03 -12.58
C LEU A 306 -16.28 -15.09 -12.25
N ILE A 307 -16.48 -16.36 -12.65
CA ILE A 307 -15.51 -17.45 -12.47
C ILE A 307 -14.15 -17.06 -13.05
N LEU A 308 -14.13 -16.51 -14.26
CA LEU A 308 -12.89 -16.08 -14.91
C LEU A 308 -12.15 -15.01 -14.08
N GLN A 309 -12.89 -14.00 -13.56
CA GLN A 309 -12.30 -12.93 -12.75
C GLN A 309 -11.81 -13.43 -11.38
N VAL A 310 -12.59 -14.28 -10.72
CA VAL A 310 -12.23 -14.84 -9.40
C VAL A 310 -11.05 -15.79 -9.51
N ARG A 311 -10.94 -16.55 -10.62
CA ARG A 311 -9.79 -17.41 -10.89
C ARG A 311 -8.52 -16.59 -11.09
N GLU A 312 -8.54 -15.57 -11.94
CA GLU A 312 -7.39 -14.68 -12.15
C GLU A 312 -6.98 -13.96 -10.86
N LEU A 313 -7.95 -13.52 -10.06
CA LEU A 313 -7.70 -12.96 -8.73
C LEU A 313 -7.02 -13.96 -7.79
N ALA A 314 -7.49 -15.21 -7.76
CA ALA A 314 -6.91 -16.25 -6.92
C ALA A 314 -5.46 -16.55 -7.33
N GLU A 315 -5.21 -16.73 -8.63
CA GLU A 315 -3.87 -17.02 -9.17
C GLU A 315 -2.89 -15.87 -8.93
N SER A 316 -3.32 -14.63 -9.18
CA SER A 316 -2.47 -13.45 -8.97
C SER A 316 -2.19 -13.17 -7.49
N LEU A 317 -3.19 -13.33 -6.61
CA LEU A 317 -3.02 -13.20 -5.17
C LEU A 317 -2.06 -14.27 -4.61
N ASP A 318 -2.23 -15.52 -5.02
CA ASP A 318 -1.36 -16.63 -4.62
C ASP A 318 0.09 -16.37 -5.05
N SER A 319 0.29 -15.95 -6.31
CA SER A 319 1.61 -15.59 -6.84
C SER A 319 2.32 -14.50 -6.01
N VAL A 320 1.61 -13.42 -5.64
CA VAL A 320 2.17 -12.34 -4.81
C VAL A 320 2.54 -12.86 -3.42
N LEU A 321 1.68 -13.68 -2.81
CA LEU A 321 1.91 -14.22 -1.47
C LEU A 321 3.04 -15.23 -1.43
N GLU A 322 3.10 -16.16 -2.39
CA GLU A 322 4.18 -17.14 -2.49
C GLU A 322 5.53 -16.45 -2.74
N ARG A 323 5.56 -15.42 -3.60
CA ARG A 323 6.79 -14.66 -3.81
C ARG A 323 7.22 -13.91 -2.55
N ALA A 324 6.29 -13.28 -1.83
CA ALA A 324 6.59 -12.61 -0.57
C ALA A 324 7.15 -13.59 0.48
N LYS A 325 6.55 -14.78 0.60
CA LYS A 325 7.05 -15.85 1.48
C LYS A 325 8.46 -16.31 1.07
N TYR A 326 8.68 -16.51 -0.23
CA TYR A 326 9.98 -16.91 -0.76
C TYR A 326 11.07 -15.88 -0.44
N LEU A 327 10.83 -14.59 -0.72
CA LEU A 327 11.79 -13.52 -0.44
C LEU A 327 12.11 -13.42 1.05
N LYS A 328 11.09 -13.60 1.90
CA LYS A 328 11.26 -13.64 3.35
C LYS A 328 12.12 -14.82 3.78
N TRP A 329 11.86 -16.02 3.27
CA TRP A 329 12.67 -17.20 3.55
C TRP A 329 14.12 -17.00 3.07
N LYS A 330 14.29 -16.48 1.85
CA LYS A 330 15.60 -16.22 1.25
C LYS A 330 16.42 -15.24 2.07
N ARG A 331 15.81 -14.17 2.60
CA ARG A 331 16.46 -13.21 3.53
C ARG A 331 17.08 -13.91 4.74
N VAL A 332 16.39 -14.91 5.32
CA VAL A 332 16.87 -15.64 6.50
C VAL A 332 18.03 -16.57 6.14
N MET A 333 17.95 -17.24 4.99
CA MET A 333 18.97 -18.21 4.58
C MET A 333 20.24 -17.55 4.03
N GLU A 334 20.11 -16.39 3.38
CA GLU A 334 21.17 -15.68 2.68
C GLU A 334 21.47 -14.31 3.31
N GLU A 335 21.47 -14.24 4.65
CA GLU A 335 21.63 -12.98 5.41
C GLU A 335 22.85 -12.15 4.94
N ARG A 336 23.99 -12.81 4.67
CA ARG A 336 25.21 -12.16 4.17
C ARG A 336 25.01 -11.47 2.82
N SER A 337 24.29 -12.09 1.90
CA SER A 337 24.02 -11.56 0.56
C SER A 337 23.12 -10.32 0.60
N TYR A 338 22.17 -10.27 1.56
CA TYR A 338 21.28 -9.12 1.75
C TYR A 338 21.91 -7.99 2.58
N SER A 339 22.84 -8.29 3.49
CA SER A 339 23.58 -7.28 4.25
C SER A 339 24.64 -6.53 3.42
N GLN A 340 25.00 -7.05 2.24
CA GLN A 340 26.06 -6.53 1.37
C GLN A 340 25.56 -5.92 0.06
N SER A 341 24.23 -5.85 -0.16
CA SER A 341 23.70 -5.17 -1.35
C SER A 341 23.82 -3.66 -1.17
N GLU A 342 24.71 -3.03 -1.94
CA GLU A 342 24.94 -1.58 -2.02
C GLU A 342 23.69 -0.76 -2.36
#